data_AF-A0AAE0FTS7-F1
#
_entry.id   AF-A0AAE0FTS7-F1
#
_cell.length_a   1.000
_cell.length_b   1.000
_cell.length_c   1.000
_cell.angle_alpha   90.00
_cell.angle_beta   90.00
_cell.angle_gamma   90.00
#
_symmetry.space_group_name_H-M   'P 1'
#
loop_
_entity.id
_entity.type
_entity.pdbx_description
1 polymer ?
#
loop_
_entity_poly.entity_id
_entity_poly.type
_entity_poly.pdbx_seq_one_letter_code
_entity_poly.pdbx_strand_id
1 'polypeptide(L)'
;TGKAMFAEAGELGMPVGFMCFKGLLLHVDEIEELCSEFPSTKVILDHFGFCKGTEGEAWERLLGLARFPQVHVKLSAFFRVSDQDFPYEDTFEQVEQFVSTFGANRLMWGSDFPFVTEQCGYVNAAKVLQSAPISSDAREWIMGKTINELFSGAW
;
A
#
# COMPACT_ATOMS: atom_id res chain seq x y z
N THR A 1 -9.24 23.24 -6.58
CA THR A 1 -9.91 21.98 -6.97
C THR A 1 -9.08 20.81 -6.47
N GLY A 2 -9.59 19.57 -6.52
CA GLY A 2 -8.81 18.38 -6.11
C GLY A 2 -7.50 18.24 -6.90
N LYS A 3 -7.55 18.40 -8.24
CA LYS A 3 -6.36 18.37 -9.10
C LYS A 3 -5.30 19.42 -8.72
N ALA A 4 -5.70 20.65 -8.40
CA ALA A 4 -4.77 21.70 -7.98
C ALA A 4 -4.03 21.36 -6.67
N MET A 5 -4.75 20.77 -5.69
CA MET A 5 -4.13 20.29 -4.46
C MET A 5 -3.14 19.13 -4.73
N PHE A 6 -3.52 18.20 -5.60
CA PHE A 6 -2.68 17.06 -5.97
C PHE A 6 -1.40 17.50 -6.70
N ALA A 7 -1.51 18.47 -7.60
CA ALA A 7 -0.38 19.08 -8.29
C ALA A 7 0.57 19.77 -7.30
N GLU A 8 0.03 20.61 -6.42
CA GLU A 8 0.81 21.33 -5.40
C GLU A 8 1.55 20.37 -4.47
N ALA A 9 0.93 19.25 -4.08
CA ALA A 9 1.60 18.22 -3.29
C ALA A 9 2.84 17.66 -4.01
N GLY A 10 2.76 17.46 -5.33
CA GLY A 10 3.89 17.04 -6.14
C GLY A 10 5.03 18.07 -6.18
N GLU A 11 4.70 19.35 -6.34
CA GLU A 11 5.69 20.45 -6.30
C GLU A 11 6.39 20.55 -4.94
N LEU A 12 5.67 20.26 -3.85
CA LEU A 12 6.21 20.25 -2.49
C LEU A 12 6.89 18.92 -2.10
N GLY A 13 6.91 17.92 -2.98
CA GLY A 13 7.44 16.60 -2.68
C GLY A 13 6.65 15.83 -1.61
N MET A 14 5.39 16.19 -1.38
CA MET A 14 4.51 15.57 -0.38
C MET A 14 3.69 14.43 -1.02
N PRO A 15 3.79 13.19 -0.50
CA PRO A 15 2.99 12.09 -1.00
C PRO A 15 1.50 12.26 -0.62
N VAL A 16 0.62 11.83 -1.51
CA VAL A 16 -0.83 11.84 -1.31
C VAL A 16 -1.32 10.41 -1.06
N GLY A 17 -2.02 10.21 0.06
CA GLY A 17 -2.65 8.93 0.39
C GLY A 17 -4.07 8.82 -0.17
N PHE A 18 -4.42 7.66 -0.71
CA PHE A 18 -5.79 7.31 -1.09
C PHE A 18 -6.33 6.18 -0.20
N MET A 19 -7.41 6.48 0.51
CA MET A 19 -8.12 5.54 1.35
C MET A 19 -9.42 5.09 0.67
N CYS A 20 -9.36 3.96 -0.05
CA CYS A 20 -10.48 3.41 -0.81
C CYS A 20 -11.41 2.53 0.05
N PHE A 21 -11.84 3.02 1.22
CA PHE A 21 -12.56 2.23 2.23
C PHE A 21 -13.81 1.51 1.71
N LYS A 22 -14.47 2.07 0.69
CA LYS A 22 -15.70 1.53 0.08
C LYS A 22 -15.46 0.73 -1.21
N GLY A 23 -14.20 0.46 -1.54
CA GLY A 23 -13.78 -0.29 -2.73
C GLY A 23 -12.99 0.56 -3.72
N LEU A 24 -11.92 -0.02 -4.25
CA LEU A 24 -11.01 0.63 -5.20
C LEU A 24 -11.67 1.02 -6.53
N LEU A 25 -12.59 0.20 -7.04
CA LEU A 25 -13.22 0.41 -8.36
C LEU A 25 -14.04 1.72 -8.45
N LEU A 26 -14.44 2.29 -7.31
CA LEU A 26 -15.14 3.57 -7.27
C LEU A 26 -14.22 4.78 -7.52
N HIS A 27 -12.90 4.57 -7.54
CA HIS A 27 -11.90 5.64 -7.49
C HIS A 27 -10.73 5.40 -8.46
N VAL A 28 -10.54 4.17 -8.95
CA VAL A 28 -9.32 3.80 -9.68
C VAL A 28 -9.17 4.56 -10.98
N ASP A 29 -10.26 4.88 -11.67
CA ASP A 29 -10.21 5.66 -12.91
C ASP A 29 -9.69 7.09 -12.65
N GLU A 30 -10.19 7.74 -11.59
CA GLU A 30 -9.69 9.07 -11.20
C GLU A 30 -8.26 9.02 -10.66
N ILE A 31 -7.87 7.95 -9.96
CA ILE A 31 -6.49 7.76 -9.51
C ILE A 31 -5.55 7.62 -10.71
N GLU A 32 -5.94 6.86 -11.73
CA GLU A 32 -5.17 6.69 -12.96
C GLU A 32 -5.05 8.00 -13.75
N GLU A 33 -6.12 8.79 -13.82
CA GLU A 33 -6.11 10.13 -14.41
C GLU A 33 -5.11 11.06 -13.69
N LEU A 34 -5.17 11.12 -12.35
CA LEU A 34 -4.25 11.92 -11.54
C LEU A 34 -2.79 11.47 -11.71
N CYS A 35 -2.53 10.16 -11.70
CA CYS A 35 -1.17 9.63 -11.89
C CYS A 35 -0.63 9.91 -13.30
N SER A 36 -1.50 9.92 -14.31
CA SER A 36 -1.12 10.23 -15.69
C SER A 36 -0.83 11.72 -15.89
N GLU A 37 -1.65 12.59 -15.32
CA GLU A 37 -1.52 14.05 -15.43
C GLU A 37 -0.39 14.63 -14.58
N PHE A 38 -0.14 14.07 -13.39
CA PHE A 38 0.83 14.60 -12.41
C PHE A 38 1.85 13.53 -12.01
N PRO A 39 2.81 13.18 -12.90
CA PRO A 39 3.78 12.12 -12.65
C PRO A 39 4.78 12.43 -11.52
N SER A 40 4.90 13.69 -11.10
CA SER A 40 5.75 14.12 -9.98
C SER A 40 5.14 13.84 -8.60
N THR A 41 3.80 13.78 -8.49
CA THR A 41 3.11 13.57 -7.21
C THR A 41 3.17 12.11 -6.79
N LYS A 42 3.86 11.82 -5.68
CA LYS A 42 3.90 10.47 -5.13
C LYS A 42 2.55 10.06 -4.54
N VAL A 43 2.18 8.79 -4.72
CA VAL A 43 0.90 8.24 -4.27
C VAL A 43 1.12 7.07 -3.33
N ILE A 44 0.30 6.98 -2.28
CA ILE A 44 0.23 5.83 -1.38
C ILE A 44 -1.20 5.28 -1.41
N LEU A 45 -1.37 4.03 -1.86
CA LEU A 45 -2.63 3.30 -1.72
C LEU A 45 -2.67 2.65 -0.34
N ASP A 46 -3.61 3.07 0.49
CA ASP A 46 -3.73 2.54 1.85
C ASP A 46 -4.36 1.14 1.85
N HIS A 47 -3.91 0.29 2.78
CA HIS A 47 -4.53 -0.99 3.15
C HIS A 47 -4.80 -1.93 1.96
N PHE A 48 -3.80 -2.18 1.12
CA PHE A 48 -3.95 -3.04 -0.08
C PHE A 48 -5.03 -2.50 -1.05
N GLY A 49 -5.33 -1.20 -1.01
CA GLY A 49 -6.47 -0.62 -1.74
C GLY A 49 -7.83 -1.16 -1.30
N PHE A 50 -7.91 -1.77 -0.10
CA PHE A 50 -9.04 -2.56 0.40
C PHE A 50 -9.42 -3.76 -0.50
N CYS A 51 -8.48 -4.24 -1.32
CA CYS A 51 -8.68 -5.46 -2.10
C CYS A 51 -8.37 -6.69 -1.26
N LYS A 52 -9.27 -7.67 -1.30
CA LYS A 52 -9.16 -8.93 -0.57
C LYS A 52 -8.93 -10.08 -1.55
N GLY A 53 -7.93 -10.90 -1.27
CA GLY A 53 -7.50 -11.96 -2.18
C GLY A 53 -6.86 -11.43 -3.46
N THR A 54 -6.57 -12.36 -4.38
CA THR A 54 -5.83 -12.12 -5.62
C THR A 54 -6.70 -12.27 -6.87
N GLU A 55 -8.02 -12.25 -6.71
CA GLU A 55 -8.99 -12.48 -7.78
C GLU A 55 -9.83 -11.23 -8.08
N GLY A 56 -10.34 -11.16 -9.31
CA GLY A 56 -11.33 -10.18 -9.74
C GLY A 56 -10.76 -8.83 -10.16
N GLU A 57 -11.64 -8.01 -10.74
CA GLU A 57 -11.27 -6.76 -11.41
C GLU A 57 -10.56 -5.77 -10.48
N ALA A 58 -10.97 -5.66 -9.22
CA ALA A 58 -10.35 -4.74 -8.27
C ALA A 58 -8.86 -5.06 -8.06
N TRP A 59 -8.52 -6.34 -7.92
CA TRP A 59 -7.13 -6.77 -7.76
C TRP A 59 -6.31 -6.55 -9.03
N GLU A 60 -6.86 -6.91 -10.20
CA GLU A 60 -6.23 -6.68 -11.50
C GLU A 60 -5.93 -5.19 -11.74
N ARG A 61 -6.92 -4.32 -11.47
CA ARG A 61 -6.78 -2.87 -11.58
C ARG A 61 -5.75 -2.33 -10.59
N LEU A 62 -5.72 -2.83 -9.36
CA LEU A 62 -4.73 -2.45 -8.35
C LEU A 62 -3.31 -2.77 -8.81
N LEU A 63 -3.05 -4.01 -9.26
CA LEU A 63 -1.75 -4.40 -9.79
C LEU A 63 -1.39 -3.58 -11.04
N GLY A 64 -2.37 -3.27 -11.88
CA GLY A 64 -2.21 -2.41 -13.04
C GLY A 64 -1.67 -1.01 -12.72
N LEU A 65 -1.86 -0.49 -11.50
CA LEU A 65 -1.30 0.80 -11.09
C LEU A 65 0.23 0.78 -10.96
N ALA A 66 0.87 -0.40 -10.92
CA ALA A 66 2.33 -0.52 -10.87
C ALA A 66 3.04 0.10 -12.09
N ARG A 67 2.33 0.28 -13.21
CA ARG A 67 2.82 0.99 -14.41
C ARG A 67 3.17 2.45 -14.13
N PHE A 68 2.61 3.03 -13.07
CA PHE A 68 2.94 4.36 -12.58
C PHE A 68 4.07 4.26 -11.54
N PRO A 69 5.30 4.71 -11.86
CA PRO A 69 6.46 4.54 -10.99
C PRO A 69 6.34 5.31 -9.66
N GLN A 70 5.44 6.29 -9.58
CA GLN A 70 5.17 7.09 -8.39
C GLN A 70 4.17 6.46 -7.40
N VAL A 71 3.52 5.36 -7.78
CA VAL A 71 2.51 4.68 -6.94
C VAL A 71 3.20 3.70 -6.00
N HIS A 72 2.88 3.85 -4.72
CA HIS A 72 3.28 2.97 -3.62
C HIS A 72 2.04 2.30 -3.02
N VAL A 73 2.23 1.15 -2.38
CA VAL A 73 1.15 0.45 -1.67
C VAL A 73 1.55 0.25 -0.21
N LYS A 74 0.61 0.58 0.69
CA LYS A 74 0.76 0.35 2.12
C LYS A 74 0.19 -1.02 2.47
N LEU A 75 1.08 -1.93 2.85
CA LEU A 75 0.75 -3.24 3.40
C LEU A 75 0.43 -3.08 4.89
N SER A 76 -0.77 -2.58 5.16
CA SER A 76 -1.25 -2.28 6.51
C SER A 76 -2.66 -2.81 6.74
N ALA A 77 -3.07 -2.89 8.01
CA ALA A 77 -4.40 -3.37 8.39
C ALA A 77 -4.78 -4.73 7.78
N PHE A 78 -3.88 -5.72 7.87
CA PHE A 78 -4.08 -7.07 7.32
C PHE A 78 -5.44 -7.69 7.72
N PHE A 79 -5.89 -7.45 8.95
CA PHE A 79 -7.21 -7.86 9.46
C PHE A 79 -8.41 -7.30 8.68
N ARG A 80 -8.24 -6.27 7.85
CA ARG A 80 -9.32 -5.71 7.00
C ARG A 80 -9.44 -6.41 5.65
N VAL A 81 -8.40 -7.13 5.24
CA VAL A 81 -8.30 -7.78 3.92
C VAL A 81 -8.05 -9.29 4.03
N SER A 82 -8.18 -9.84 5.23
CA SER A 82 -8.04 -11.25 5.57
C SER A 82 -9.37 -11.82 6.08
N ASP A 83 -9.62 -13.09 5.82
CA ASP A 83 -10.66 -13.92 6.46
C ASP A 83 -10.11 -14.77 7.61
N GLN A 84 -8.80 -14.74 7.85
CA GLN A 84 -8.13 -15.54 8.86
C GLN A 84 -7.68 -14.70 10.04
N ASP A 85 -7.48 -15.37 11.18
CA ASP A 85 -6.79 -14.75 12.31
C ASP A 85 -5.29 -14.57 12.00
N PHE A 86 -4.59 -13.82 12.86
CA PHE A 86 -3.14 -13.68 12.76
C PHE A 86 -2.44 -15.06 12.66
N PRO A 87 -1.51 -15.26 11.70
CA PRO A 87 -0.78 -14.23 10.97
C PRO A 87 -1.38 -13.78 9.63
N TYR A 88 -2.67 -14.02 9.38
CA TYR A 88 -3.37 -13.61 8.16
C TYR A 88 -2.79 -14.27 6.90
N GLU A 89 -2.58 -15.59 6.93
CA GLU A 89 -1.83 -16.35 5.91
C GLU A 89 -2.46 -16.26 4.51
N ASP A 90 -3.78 -16.06 4.43
CA ASP A 90 -4.52 -15.84 3.18
C ASP A 90 -4.13 -14.55 2.44
N THR A 91 -3.44 -13.61 3.10
CA THR A 91 -2.91 -12.40 2.45
C THR A 91 -1.51 -12.59 1.86
N PHE A 92 -0.83 -13.70 2.12
CA PHE A 92 0.57 -13.87 1.75
C PHE A 92 0.79 -13.93 0.24
N GLU A 93 -0.16 -14.51 -0.50
CA GLU A 93 -0.15 -14.49 -1.96
C GLU A 93 -0.24 -13.04 -2.49
N GLN A 94 -1.07 -12.20 -1.88
CA GLN A 94 -1.15 -10.77 -2.23
C GLN A 94 0.20 -10.08 -2.00
N VAL A 95 0.88 -10.38 -0.89
CA VAL A 95 2.21 -9.83 -0.57
C VAL A 95 3.25 -10.25 -1.62
N GLU A 96 3.28 -11.52 -2.02
CA GLU A 96 4.19 -12.02 -3.06
C GLU A 96 3.94 -11.33 -4.41
N GLN A 97 2.68 -11.24 -4.82
CA GLN A 97 2.30 -10.58 -6.07
C GLN A 97 2.65 -9.10 -6.04
N PHE A 98 2.44 -8.40 -4.92
CA PHE A 98 2.90 -7.02 -4.77
C PHE A 98 4.41 -6.89 -4.90
N VAL A 99 5.19 -7.75 -4.25
CA VAL A 99 6.66 -7.71 -4.34
C VAL A 99 7.12 -7.93 -5.78
N SER A 100 6.52 -8.89 -6.49
CA SER A 100 6.88 -9.17 -7.90
C SER A 100 6.44 -8.07 -8.87
N THR A 101 5.34 -7.37 -8.59
CA THR A 101 4.74 -6.40 -9.51
C THR A 101 5.21 -4.97 -9.24
N PHE A 102 5.24 -4.55 -7.98
CA PHE A 102 5.66 -3.21 -7.58
C PHE A 102 7.15 -3.12 -7.31
N GLY A 103 7.75 -4.21 -6.82
CA GLY A 103 9.06 -4.16 -6.18
C GLY A 103 8.93 -3.71 -4.72
N ALA A 104 9.72 -4.31 -3.83
CA ALA A 104 9.64 -4.03 -2.40
C ALA A 104 9.92 -2.57 -2.03
N ASN A 105 10.69 -1.86 -2.85
CA ASN A 105 11.00 -0.43 -2.70
C ASN A 105 9.80 0.51 -2.97
N ARG A 106 8.64 -0.02 -3.36
CA ARG A 106 7.37 0.72 -3.47
C ARG A 106 6.30 0.23 -2.49
N LEU A 107 6.68 -0.65 -1.58
CA LEU A 107 5.80 -1.24 -0.58
C LEU A 107 6.24 -0.81 0.81
N MET A 108 5.29 -0.52 1.70
CA MET A 108 5.60 -0.14 3.07
C MET A 108 4.60 -0.74 4.06
N TRP A 109 5.08 -1.18 5.22
CA TRP A 109 4.23 -1.72 6.28
C TRP A 109 3.63 -0.59 7.15
N GLY A 110 2.45 -0.84 7.70
CA GLY A 110 1.89 -0.04 8.78
C GLY A 110 0.94 -0.84 9.66
N SER A 111 0.87 -0.53 10.96
CA SER A 111 0.08 -1.32 11.90
C SER A 111 -1.43 -1.09 11.82
N ASP A 112 -1.86 0.12 11.44
CA ASP A 112 -3.24 0.60 11.63
C ASP A 112 -3.66 0.73 13.11
N PHE A 113 -2.72 1.09 13.98
CA PHE A 113 -3.04 1.52 15.35
C PHE A 113 -3.97 2.75 15.33
N PRO A 114 -5.03 2.79 16.18
CA PRO A 114 -5.30 1.89 17.29
C PRO A 114 -6.13 0.64 16.95
N PHE A 115 -6.69 0.53 15.74
CA PHE A 115 -7.63 -0.53 15.38
C PHE A 115 -7.04 -1.93 15.49
N VAL A 116 -5.75 -2.08 15.21
CA VAL A 116 -5.03 -3.35 15.35
C VAL A 116 -5.02 -3.91 16.78
N THR A 117 -5.27 -3.07 17.79
CA THR A 117 -5.27 -3.46 19.22
C THR A 117 -6.33 -4.51 19.52
N GLU A 118 -7.53 -4.37 18.95
CA GLU A 118 -8.65 -5.31 19.15
C GLU A 118 -8.55 -6.56 18.26
N GLN A 119 -7.51 -6.64 17.43
CA GLN A 119 -7.27 -7.72 16.49
C GLN A 119 -6.14 -8.60 17.02
N CYS A 120 -4.94 -8.52 16.43
CA CYS A 120 -3.78 -9.26 16.90
C CYS A 120 -2.87 -8.49 17.88
N GLY A 121 -3.12 -7.19 18.09
CA GLY A 121 -2.26 -6.31 18.87
C GLY A 121 -1.02 -5.84 18.12
N TYR A 122 -0.45 -4.71 18.55
CA TYR A 122 0.68 -4.05 17.86
C TYR A 122 1.91 -4.96 17.72
N VAL A 123 2.24 -5.74 18.77
CA VAL A 123 3.43 -6.61 18.79
C VAL A 123 3.35 -7.71 17.73
N ASN A 124 2.17 -8.32 17.55
CA ASN A 124 1.99 -9.33 16.50
C ASN A 124 1.93 -8.68 15.13
N ALA A 125 1.24 -7.54 14.98
CA ALA A 125 1.19 -6.80 13.73
C ALA A 125 2.59 -6.43 13.20
N ALA A 126 3.50 -6.02 14.07
CA ALA A 126 4.90 -5.71 13.73
C ALA A 126 5.70 -6.93 13.24
N LYS A 127 5.17 -8.15 13.45
CA LYS A 127 5.77 -9.42 13.04
C LYS A 127 5.01 -10.09 11.89
N VAL A 128 3.95 -9.47 11.35
CA VAL A 128 3.06 -10.12 10.37
C VAL A 128 3.81 -10.65 9.15
N LEU A 129 4.81 -9.91 8.67
CA LEU A 129 5.63 -10.30 7.51
C LEU A 129 6.71 -11.34 7.83
N GLN A 130 6.88 -11.77 9.09
CA GLN A 130 7.86 -12.79 9.44
C GLN A 130 7.52 -14.16 8.82
N SER A 131 6.23 -14.47 8.74
CA SER A 131 5.71 -15.70 8.14
C SER A 131 5.43 -15.58 6.64
N ALA A 132 5.45 -14.37 6.08
CA ALA A 132 5.23 -14.16 4.66
C ALA A 132 6.40 -14.74 3.82
N PRO A 133 6.12 -15.42 2.70
CA PRO A 133 7.10 -16.11 1.84
C PRO A 133 7.90 -15.14 0.93
N ILE A 134 8.47 -14.10 1.52
CA ILE A 134 9.31 -13.09 0.83
C ILE A 134 10.75 -13.14 1.33
N SER A 135 11.69 -12.65 0.52
CA SER A 135 13.10 -12.55 0.91
C SER A 135 13.31 -11.61 2.10
N SER A 136 14.40 -11.82 2.84
CA SER A 136 14.84 -10.91 3.91
C SER A 136 14.97 -9.46 3.39
N ASP A 137 15.55 -9.30 2.20
CA ASP A 137 15.79 -7.99 1.61
C ASP A 137 14.47 -7.28 1.28
N ALA A 138 13.51 -7.99 0.69
CA ALA A 138 12.17 -7.46 0.44
C ALA A 138 11.48 -7.04 1.75
N ARG A 139 11.60 -7.86 2.80
CA ARG A 139 11.06 -7.55 4.12
C ARG A 139 11.69 -6.30 4.73
N GLU A 140 13.02 -6.12 4.62
CA GLU A 140 13.70 -4.91 5.11
C GLU A 140 13.21 -3.64 4.40
N TRP A 141 12.97 -3.72 3.08
CA TRP A 141 12.39 -2.63 2.33
C TRP A 141 11.01 -2.25 2.83
N ILE A 142 10.12 -3.23 2.92
CA ILE A 142 8.73 -3.05 3.34
C ILE A 142 8.65 -2.53 4.77
N MET A 143 9.49 -3.02 5.68
CA MET A 143 9.44 -2.66 7.09
C MET A 143 10.07 -1.30 7.43
N GLY A 144 10.73 -0.61 6.48
CA GLY A 144 11.25 0.72 6.79
C GLY A 144 12.02 1.44 5.69
N LYS A 145 12.80 0.76 4.82
CA LYS A 145 13.63 1.48 3.83
C LYS A 145 12.76 2.28 2.85
N THR A 146 11.65 1.72 2.39
CA THR A 146 10.73 2.40 1.46
C THR A 146 10.19 3.70 2.04
N ILE A 147 9.70 3.69 3.29
CA ILE A 147 9.14 4.91 3.90
C ILE A 147 10.22 5.94 4.20
N ASN A 148 11.45 5.50 4.54
CA ASN A 148 12.58 6.42 4.73
C ASN A 148 12.99 7.12 3.43
N GLU A 149 12.95 6.43 2.29
CA GLU A 149 13.21 7.07 0.99
C GLU A 149 12.06 7.98 0.57
N LEU A 150 10.81 7.54 0.73
CA LEU A 150 9.64 8.31 0.30
C LEU A 150 9.48 9.63 1.05
N PHE A 151 9.85 9.66 2.34
CA PHE A 151 9.76 10.84 3.21
C PHE A 151 11.14 11.43 3.54
N SER A 152 12.16 11.21 2.69
CA SER A 152 13.50 11.73 2.94
C SER A 152 13.48 13.26 3.11
N GLY A 153 13.96 13.76 4.26
CA GLY A 153 13.97 15.19 4.58
C GLY A 153 12.77 15.69 5.41
N ALA A 154 11.82 14.83 5.78
CA ALA A 154 10.68 15.17 6.62
C ALA A 154 10.95 15.07 8.14
N TRP A 155 12.22 14.93 8.56
CA TRP A 155 12.65 14.73 9.95
C TRP A 155 13.85 15.61 10.28
#